data_AF-A0A428WXH7-F1
#
_entry.id   AF-A0A428WXH7-F1
#
_cell.length_a   1.000
_cell.length_b   1.000
_cell.length_c   1.000
_cell.angle_alpha   90.00
_cell.angle_beta   90.00
_cell.angle_gamma   90.00
#
_symmetry.space_group_name_H-M   'P 1'
#
loop_
_entity.id
_entity.type
_entity.pdbx_description
1 polymer ?
#
loop_
_entity_poly.entity_id
_entity_poly.type
_entity_poly.pdbx_seq_one_letter_code
_entity_poly.pdbx_strand_id
1 'polypeptide(L)'
;MMTLYRTWSRDLTVRRPLTFLELTAIRTAIDDDAADPCDMVDRAAAAVFTALLGADAVDGELDCRADRARHAIPLTQWTAIAGAVTDRAAAWGAGVEAGMLVAGLLPSFYDDPDTPVLRLDPADGRSRLGHLDLAREAADTITACGNHVAELGAAYGTGSSRYQEAADSWREALEAILGAPSRGRCLVQPDGPLSLVVSTDGGPGFAITFCGEPHRCALDGCHAVRDARAGAEPVWRPRMSGAAVHDHDHVPHYPFDGPQPGVWVKHP
;
A
#
# COMPACT_ATOMS: atom_id res chain seq x y z
N MET A 1 18.88 47.73 12.94
CA MET A 1 18.22 46.42 13.01
C MET A 1 19.30 45.35 12.97
N MET A 2 19.82 44.95 14.13
CA MET A 2 20.91 43.96 14.25
C MET A 2 20.30 42.56 14.21
N THR A 3 20.48 41.85 13.11
CA THR A 3 20.26 40.41 13.04
C THR A 3 21.41 39.73 13.77
N LEU A 4 21.17 39.30 15.01
CA LEU A 4 22.08 38.42 15.73
C LEU A 4 22.05 37.05 15.04
N TYR A 5 23.07 36.76 14.24
CA TYR A 5 23.39 35.40 13.87
C TYR A 5 23.78 34.65 15.15
N ARG A 6 22.86 33.82 15.67
CA ARG A 6 23.25 32.75 16.60
C ARG A 6 24.13 31.79 15.82
N THR A 7 25.44 31.95 15.97
CA THR A 7 26.41 30.87 15.74
C THR A 7 26.09 29.77 16.76
N TRP A 8 25.27 28.81 16.36
CA TRP A 8 25.08 27.58 17.11
C TRP A 8 26.42 26.85 17.15
N SER A 9 26.87 26.56 18.36
CA SER A 9 28.14 25.88 18.61
C SER A 9 28.12 24.51 17.92
N ARG A 10 29.03 24.28 16.97
CA ARG A 10 29.23 23.02 16.24
C ARG A 10 29.78 21.87 17.10
N ASP A 11 29.81 22.00 18.42
CA ASP A 11 30.50 21.09 19.35
C ASP A 11 29.60 20.57 20.49
N LEU A 12 28.35 20.22 20.22
CA LEU A 12 27.51 19.54 21.22
C LEU A 12 27.81 18.04 21.19
N THR A 13 28.64 17.59 22.13
CA THR A 13 28.77 16.17 22.47
C THR A 13 27.74 15.84 23.54
N VAL A 14 26.81 14.93 23.27
CA VAL A 14 25.74 14.56 24.21
C VAL A 14 25.86 13.09 24.58
N ARG A 15 26.21 12.82 25.83
CA ARG A 15 26.35 11.48 26.38
C ARG A 15 25.57 11.35 27.67
N ARG A 16 24.41 10.69 27.61
CA ARG A 16 23.51 10.53 28.77
C ARG A 16 22.55 9.35 28.60
N PRO A 17 22.00 8.83 29.71
CA PRO A 17 20.83 7.95 29.63
C PRO A 17 19.63 8.69 29.05
N LEU A 18 18.80 7.94 28.31
CA LEU A 18 17.47 8.33 27.91
C LEU A 18 16.51 8.20 29.10
N THR A 19 15.59 9.14 29.19
CA THR A 19 14.53 9.13 30.20
C THR A 19 13.41 8.17 29.81
N PHE A 20 12.54 7.84 30.75
CA PHE A 20 11.37 7.00 30.49
C PHE A 20 10.45 7.55 29.38
N LEU A 21 10.19 8.87 29.40
CA LEU A 21 9.35 9.51 28.39
C LEU A 21 9.99 9.48 26.99
N GLU A 22 11.31 9.66 26.92
CA GLU A 22 12.06 9.56 25.66
C GLU A 22 12.03 8.14 25.10
N LEU A 23 12.24 7.13 25.96
CA LEU A 23 12.15 5.73 25.56
C LEU A 23 10.72 5.35 25.12
N THR A 24 9.71 5.96 25.72
CA THR A 24 8.30 5.78 25.32
C THR A 24 8.06 6.39 23.93
N ALA A 25 8.55 7.60 23.68
CA ALA A 25 8.43 8.25 22.37
C ALA A 25 9.18 7.49 21.27
N ILE A 26 10.39 6.99 21.56
CA ILE A 26 11.14 6.11 20.64
C ILE A 26 10.34 4.84 20.37
N ARG A 27 9.72 4.24 21.39
CA ARG A 27 8.89 3.06 21.21
C ARG A 27 7.67 3.34 20.33
N THR A 28 6.98 4.46 20.54
CA THR A 28 5.90 4.90 19.65
C THR A 28 6.39 5.03 18.22
N ALA A 29 7.57 5.63 17.97
CA ALA A 29 8.12 5.74 16.62
C ALA A 29 8.43 4.38 15.95
N ILE A 30 8.82 3.37 16.74
CA ILE A 30 9.05 1.99 16.27
C ILE A 30 7.73 1.28 15.97
N ASP A 31 6.74 1.45 16.86
CA ASP A 31 5.46 0.77 16.75
C ASP A 31 4.53 1.45 15.74
N ASP A 32 4.70 2.73 15.44
CA ASP A 32 3.85 3.48 14.49
C ASP A 32 3.77 2.80 13.10
N ASP A 33 2.76 3.16 12.30
CA ASP A 33 2.57 2.66 10.94
C ASP A 33 3.68 3.16 9.99
N ALA A 34 4.89 2.63 10.15
CA ALA A 34 5.95 2.73 9.15
C ALA A 34 5.53 1.98 7.89
N ALA A 35 5.84 2.56 6.73
CA ALA A 35 5.49 1.97 5.43
C ALA A 35 6.29 0.70 5.15
N ASP A 36 7.54 0.66 5.62
CA ASP A 36 8.49 -0.42 5.43
C ASP A 36 9.55 -0.42 6.57
N PRO A 37 10.40 -1.47 6.66
CA PRO A 37 11.42 -1.56 7.70
C PRO A 37 12.45 -0.42 7.69
N CYS A 38 12.78 0.16 6.53
CA CYS A 38 13.74 1.26 6.43
C CYS A 38 13.17 2.55 7.02
N ASP A 39 11.93 2.90 6.64
CA ASP A 39 11.18 4.03 7.22
C ASP A 39 11.05 3.90 8.74
N MET A 40 10.79 2.70 9.26
CA MET A 40 10.77 2.45 10.70
C MET A 40 12.13 2.72 11.37
N VAL A 41 13.23 2.22 10.80
CA VAL A 41 14.57 2.43 11.37
C VAL A 41 14.94 3.91 11.36
N ASP A 42 14.63 4.63 10.27
CA ASP A 42 14.89 6.06 10.14
C ASP A 42 14.12 6.88 11.17
N ARG A 43 12.85 6.54 11.42
CA ARG A 43 12.03 7.17 12.47
C ARG A 43 12.54 6.87 13.86
N ALA A 44 12.92 5.62 14.14
CA ALA A 44 13.50 5.23 15.43
C ALA A 44 14.80 6.00 15.70
N ALA A 45 15.70 6.08 14.71
CA ALA A 45 16.93 6.85 14.81
C ALA A 45 16.63 8.34 15.00
N ALA A 46 15.70 8.92 14.23
CA ALA A 46 15.26 10.30 14.41
C ALA A 46 14.78 10.56 15.84
N ALA A 47 13.91 9.71 16.38
CA ALA A 47 13.38 9.83 17.73
C ALA A 47 14.48 9.79 18.80
N VAL A 48 15.50 8.93 18.63
CA VAL A 48 16.65 8.87 19.55
C VAL A 48 17.45 10.18 19.51
N PHE A 49 17.74 10.72 18.33
CA PHE A 49 18.46 12.00 18.22
C PHE A 49 17.62 13.17 18.71
N THR A 50 16.32 13.19 18.43
CA THR A 50 15.37 14.17 18.98
C THR A 50 15.37 14.15 20.51
N ALA A 51 15.39 12.96 21.11
CA ALA A 51 15.50 12.83 22.56
C ALA A 51 16.80 13.44 23.08
N LEU A 52 17.94 13.12 22.47
CA LEU A 52 19.25 13.61 22.91
C LEU A 52 19.44 15.12 22.71
N LEU A 53 18.95 15.67 21.60
CA LEU A 53 19.26 17.02 21.14
C LEU A 53 18.11 18.03 21.35
N GLY A 54 16.90 17.56 21.61
CA GLY A 54 15.67 18.37 21.63
C GLY A 54 15.03 18.53 20.25
N ALA A 55 13.72 18.80 20.23
CA ALA A 55 12.92 18.88 18.99
C ALA A 55 13.41 19.95 18.00
N ASP A 56 13.85 21.11 18.51
CA ASP A 56 14.30 22.24 17.69
C ASP A 56 15.65 22.00 16.98
N ALA A 57 16.39 20.95 17.36
CA ALA A 57 17.70 20.62 16.80
C ALA A 57 17.62 19.67 15.58
N VAL A 58 16.45 19.08 15.31
CA VAL A 58 16.26 18.04 14.28
C VAL A 58 15.78 18.61 12.94
N ASP A 59 15.26 19.84 12.91
CA ASP A 59 14.95 20.60 11.67
C ASP A 59 16.20 20.96 10.85
N GLY A 60 17.39 20.86 11.44
CA GLY A 60 18.67 20.83 10.72
C GLY A 60 18.98 19.41 10.25
N GLU A 61 18.14 18.86 9.36
CA GLU A 61 18.26 17.50 8.84
C GLU A 61 19.72 17.16 8.46
N LEU A 62 20.17 15.98 8.89
CA LEU A 62 21.37 15.22 8.48
C LEU A 62 22.73 15.46 9.15
N ASP A 63 23.07 16.65 9.68
CA ASP A 63 24.47 16.88 10.12
C ASP A 63 24.81 16.16 11.45
N CYS A 64 23.83 15.92 12.33
CA CYS A 64 24.03 15.20 13.60
C CYS A 64 24.11 13.67 13.44
N ARG A 65 23.44 13.10 12.42
CA ARG A 65 23.55 11.67 12.05
C ARG A 65 24.94 11.36 11.49
N ALA A 66 25.54 12.32 10.78
CA ALA A 66 26.88 12.18 10.21
C ALA A 66 27.99 12.06 11.27
N ASP A 67 27.77 12.57 12.50
CA ASP A 67 28.72 12.46 13.61
C ASP A 67 28.16 11.68 14.81
N ARG A 68 27.78 10.42 14.55
CA ARG A 68 27.30 9.46 15.56
C ARG A 68 28.24 9.28 16.77
N ALA A 69 29.53 9.57 16.61
CA ALA A 69 30.53 9.40 17.65
C ALA A 69 30.42 10.46 18.76
N ARG A 70 29.81 11.62 18.46
CA ARG A 70 29.56 12.70 19.44
C ARG A 70 28.35 12.44 20.33
N HIS A 71 27.54 11.45 20.01
CA HIS A 71 26.30 11.14 20.71
C HIS A 71 26.38 9.74 21.27
N ALA A 72 26.06 9.56 22.56
CA ALA A 72 26.12 8.24 23.16
C ALA A 72 25.05 7.99 24.22
N ILE A 73 24.51 6.77 24.23
CA ILE A 73 23.57 6.26 25.24
C ILE A 73 24.13 5.01 25.93
N PRO A 74 23.67 4.64 27.13
CA PRO A 74 24.06 3.39 27.77
C PRO A 74 23.81 2.17 26.86
N LEU A 75 24.75 1.21 26.86
CA LEU A 75 24.67 -0.01 26.06
C LEU A 75 23.37 -0.80 26.33
N THR A 76 22.88 -0.78 27.56
CA THR A 76 21.62 -1.43 27.96
C THR A 76 20.41 -0.81 27.26
N GLN A 77 20.36 0.51 27.10
CA GLN A 77 19.29 1.20 26.37
C GLN A 77 19.45 1.03 24.86
N TRP A 78 20.69 1.08 24.37
CA TRP A 78 21.01 0.84 22.96
C TRP A 78 20.54 -0.55 22.50
N THR A 79 20.88 -1.59 23.27
CA THR A 79 20.48 -2.97 22.98
C THR A 79 18.98 -3.18 23.08
N ALA A 80 18.30 -2.53 24.02
CA ALA A 80 16.84 -2.57 24.11
C ALA A 80 16.17 -1.97 22.87
N ILE A 81 16.63 -0.79 22.40
CA ILE A 81 16.11 -0.14 21.20
C ILE A 81 16.37 -1.00 19.96
N ALA A 82 17.60 -1.51 19.82
CA ALA A 82 17.95 -2.38 18.70
C ALA A 82 17.13 -3.68 18.69
N GLY A 83 16.89 -4.28 19.86
CA GLY A 83 16.00 -5.42 20.03
C GLY A 83 14.57 -5.09 19.58
N ALA A 84 14.00 -3.99 20.08
CA ALA A 84 12.64 -3.58 19.70
C ALA A 84 12.48 -3.34 18.19
N VAL A 85 13.47 -2.71 17.54
CA VAL A 85 13.46 -2.49 16.09
C VAL A 85 13.55 -3.83 15.34
N THR A 86 14.48 -4.70 15.72
CA THR A 86 14.68 -6.00 15.03
C THR A 86 13.50 -6.94 15.22
N ASP A 87 12.91 -6.99 16.41
CA ASP A 87 11.70 -7.76 16.70
C ASP A 87 10.52 -7.25 15.86
N ARG A 88 10.33 -5.94 15.76
CA ARG A 88 9.28 -5.35 14.93
C ARG A 88 9.53 -5.60 13.44
N ALA A 89 10.79 -5.50 13.00
CA ALA A 89 11.24 -5.79 11.64
C ALA A 89 10.99 -7.25 11.22
N ALA A 90 11.04 -8.18 12.17
CA ALA A 90 10.80 -9.60 11.91
C ALA A 90 9.40 -9.88 11.36
N ALA A 91 8.40 -9.04 11.66
CA ALA A 91 7.06 -9.14 11.09
C ALA A 91 7.03 -8.94 9.55
N TRP A 92 8.03 -8.26 8.99
CA TRP A 92 8.23 -8.15 7.54
C TRP A 92 9.27 -9.13 6.99
N GLY A 93 9.80 -10.05 7.81
CA GLY A 93 10.92 -10.92 7.43
C GLY A 93 12.27 -10.20 7.31
N ALA A 94 12.38 -8.97 7.81
CA ALA A 94 13.53 -8.08 7.60
C ALA A 94 14.38 -7.84 8.86
N GLY A 95 14.27 -8.71 9.87
CA GLY A 95 14.92 -8.52 11.18
C GLY A 95 16.45 -8.33 11.10
N VAL A 96 17.13 -9.12 10.27
CA VAL A 96 18.60 -9.04 10.10
C VAL A 96 19.02 -7.73 9.43
N GLU A 97 18.31 -7.34 8.36
CA GLU A 97 18.58 -6.10 7.63
C GLU A 97 18.37 -4.87 8.51
N ALA A 98 17.24 -4.82 9.23
CA ALA A 98 16.96 -3.74 10.17
C ALA A 98 18.02 -3.65 11.27
N GLY A 99 18.52 -4.78 11.77
CA GLY A 99 19.61 -4.81 12.76
C GLY A 99 20.90 -4.18 12.24
N MET A 100 21.25 -4.43 10.98
CA MET A 100 22.40 -3.79 10.33
C MET A 100 22.21 -2.28 10.17
N LEU A 101 21.01 -1.84 9.76
CA LEU A 101 20.69 -0.42 9.60
C LEU A 101 20.74 0.32 10.95
N VAL A 102 20.15 -0.25 11.99
CA VAL A 102 20.18 0.27 13.36
C VAL A 102 21.62 0.45 13.86
N ALA A 103 22.49 -0.53 13.62
CA ALA A 103 23.90 -0.44 13.99
C ALA A 103 24.65 0.70 13.25
N GLY A 104 24.20 1.04 12.04
CA GLY A 104 24.71 2.17 11.26
C GLY A 104 24.19 3.52 11.73
N LEU A 105 22.92 3.58 12.13
CA LEU A 105 22.15 4.83 12.29
C LEU A 105 21.98 5.30 13.74
N LEU A 106 22.00 4.41 14.73
CA LEU A 106 21.91 4.81 16.13
C LEU A 106 23.18 5.57 16.60
N PRO A 107 23.07 6.42 17.64
CA PRO A 107 24.23 6.99 18.30
C PRO A 107 25.14 5.87 18.84
N SER A 108 26.39 6.24 19.15
CA SER A 108 27.31 5.34 19.83
C SER A 108 26.78 4.92 21.21
N PHE A 109 27.43 3.94 21.84
CA PHE A 109 27.05 3.48 23.17
C PHE A 109 28.19 3.55 24.16
N TYR A 110 27.84 3.45 25.44
CA TYR A 110 28.81 3.31 26.51
C TYR A 110 28.37 2.37 27.62
N ASP A 111 29.36 1.80 28.31
CA ASP A 111 29.10 0.93 29.45
C ASP A 111 28.72 1.77 30.67
N ASP A 112 27.49 1.58 31.14
CA ASP A 112 26.94 2.19 32.35
C ASP A 112 26.10 1.14 33.10
N PRO A 113 26.67 0.48 34.12
CA PRO A 113 26.01 -0.59 34.85
C PRO A 113 24.92 -0.09 35.80
N ASP A 114 24.90 1.20 36.13
CA ASP A 114 23.93 1.80 37.04
C ASP A 114 22.64 2.25 36.33
N THR A 115 22.68 2.32 34.99
CA THR A 115 21.48 2.60 34.19
C THR A 115 20.51 1.40 34.26
N PRO A 116 19.28 1.60 34.76
CA PRO A 116 18.29 0.53 34.82
C PRO A 116 18.01 -0.02 33.42
N VAL A 117 18.01 -1.35 33.31
CA VAL A 117 17.67 -2.04 32.07
C VAL A 117 16.19 -1.83 31.81
N LEU A 118 15.87 -0.95 30.85
CA LEU A 118 14.51 -0.83 30.37
C LEU A 118 14.23 -2.02 29.43
N ARG A 119 13.37 -2.94 29.86
CA ARG A 119 12.82 -3.95 28.94
C ARG A 119 11.74 -3.28 28.12
N LEU A 120 12.03 -3.00 26.86
CA LEU A 120 10.98 -2.75 25.89
C LEU A 120 10.33 -4.11 25.64
N ASP A 121 9.09 -4.27 26.07
CA ASP A 121 8.35 -5.50 25.80
C ASP A 121 8.34 -5.74 24.28
N PRO A 122 8.47 -7.00 23.81
CA PRO A 122 8.36 -7.31 22.39
C PRO A 122 7.11 -6.64 21.83
N ALA A 123 7.21 -6.00 20.67
CA ALA A 123 6.03 -5.53 19.97
C ALA A 123 5.06 -6.71 19.81
N ASP A 124 3.75 -6.47 19.96
CA ASP A 124 2.76 -7.50 19.66
C ASP A 124 2.98 -7.93 18.21
N GLY A 125 3.65 -9.07 18.02
CA GLY A 125 4.07 -9.60 16.72
C GLY A 125 2.90 -10.14 15.91
N ARG A 126 1.68 -10.00 16.41
CA ARG A 126 0.47 -10.22 15.63
C ARG A 126 0.41 -9.14 14.56
N SER A 127 0.47 -9.58 13.30
CA SER A 127 0.10 -8.77 12.14
C SER A 127 -1.13 -7.93 12.49
N ARG A 128 -1.02 -6.60 12.39
CA ARG A 128 -2.13 -5.67 12.64
C ARG A 128 -3.33 -6.17 11.84
N LEU A 129 -4.35 -6.67 12.54
CA LEU A 129 -5.55 -7.20 11.89
C LEU A 129 -6.25 -6.04 11.17
N GLY A 130 -6.12 -6.01 9.84
CA GLY A 130 -6.98 -5.19 9.00
C GLY A 130 -8.42 -5.70 9.14
N HIS A 131 -9.35 -4.80 9.41
CA HIS A 131 -10.77 -5.14 9.47
C HIS A 131 -11.39 -4.82 8.12
N LEU A 132 -11.76 -5.86 7.37
CA LEU A 132 -12.53 -5.75 6.14
C LEU A 132 -13.99 -6.06 6.45
N ASP A 133 -14.82 -5.02 6.45
CA ASP A 133 -16.27 -5.14 6.53
C ASP A 133 -16.81 -5.36 5.10
N LEU A 134 -17.37 -6.54 4.85
CA LEU A 134 -17.95 -6.89 3.55
C LEU A 134 -19.49 -6.82 3.64
N ALA A 135 -20.11 -5.94 2.87
CA ALA A 135 -21.56 -5.94 2.72
C ALA A 135 -22.02 -7.29 2.12
N ARG A 136 -23.19 -7.79 2.52
CA ARG A 136 -23.70 -9.06 2.00
C ARG A 136 -23.80 -9.04 0.48
N GLU A 137 -24.32 -7.95 -0.06
CA GLU A 137 -24.49 -7.75 -1.50
C GLU A 137 -23.15 -7.64 -2.22
N ALA A 138 -22.10 -7.17 -1.54
CA ALA A 138 -20.75 -7.19 -2.09
C ALA A 138 -20.18 -8.61 -2.18
N ALA A 139 -20.50 -9.50 -1.23
CA ALA A 139 -20.15 -10.92 -1.33
C ALA A 139 -20.83 -11.60 -2.53
N ASP A 140 -22.10 -11.25 -2.79
CA ASP A 140 -22.83 -11.71 -3.97
C ASP A 140 -22.18 -11.19 -5.26
N THR A 141 -21.77 -9.91 -5.31
CA THR A 141 -21.03 -9.35 -6.46
C THR A 141 -19.66 -10.02 -6.66
N ILE A 142 -18.89 -10.26 -5.60
CA ILE A 142 -17.60 -11.00 -5.68
C ILE A 142 -17.82 -12.38 -6.29
N THR A 143 -18.89 -13.07 -5.87
CA THR A 143 -19.27 -14.37 -6.42
C THR A 143 -19.66 -14.26 -7.89
N ALA A 144 -20.43 -13.22 -8.26
CA ALA A 144 -20.80 -12.95 -9.65
C ALA A 144 -19.57 -12.69 -10.53
N CYS A 145 -18.58 -11.93 -10.05
CA CYS A 145 -17.30 -11.74 -10.75
C CYS A 145 -16.57 -13.07 -10.99
N GLY A 146 -16.47 -13.92 -9.96
CA GLY A 146 -15.85 -15.24 -10.08
C GLY A 146 -16.59 -16.15 -11.08
N ASN A 147 -17.92 -16.15 -11.04
CA ASN A 147 -18.75 -16.89 -12.00
C ASN A 147 -18.57 -16.36 -13.42
N HIS A 148 -18.50 -15.04 -13.61
CA HIS A 148 -18.26 -14.43 -14.92
C HIS A 148 -16.92 -14.88 -15.52
N VAL A 149 -15.85 -14.93 -14.71
CA VAL A 149 -14.55 -15.49 -15.15
C VAL A 149 -14.68 -16.97 -15.56
N ALA A 150 -15.43 -17.76 -14.79
CA ALA A 150 -15.67 -19.17 -15.12
C ALA A 150 -16.49 -19.34 -16.42
N GLU A 151 -17.50 -18.50 -16.63
CA GLU A 151 -18.31 -18.46 -17.86
C GLU A 151 -17.45 -18.11 -19.08
N LEU A 152 -16.56 -17.12 -18.97
CA LEU A 152 -15.58 -16.80 -20.02
C LEU A 152 -14.68 -18.00 -20.33
N GLY A 153 -14.23 -18.73 -19.31
CA GLY A 153 -13.43 -19.94 -19.47
C GLY A 153 -14.19 -21.06 -20.18
N ALA A 154 -15.48 -21.22 -19.90
CA ALA A 154 -16.34 -22.20 -20.57
C ALA A 154 -16.64 -21.81 -22.03
N ALA A 155 -16.84 -20.52 -22.31
CA ALA A 155 -17.21 -20.02 -23.64
C ALA A 155 -16.01 -19.90 -24.61
N TYR A 156 -14.86 -19.45 -24.12
CA TYR A 156 -13.68 -19.13 -24.94
C TYR A 156 -12.49 -20.07 -24.72
N GLY A 157 -12.54 -20.90 -23.67
CA GLY A 157 -11.43 -21.75 -23.24
C GLY A 157 -10.46 -21.03 -22.30
N THR A 158 -9.91 -21.76 -21.33
CA THR A 158 -8.99 -21.24 -20.32
C THR A 158 -7.61 -20.83 -20.85
N GLY A 159 -7.27 -21.22 -22.08
CA GLY A 159 -6.07 -20.76 -22.78
C GLY A 159 -6.28 -19.49 -23.62
N SER A 160 -7.50 -18.95 -23.67
CA SER A 160 -7.78 -17.74 -24.46
C SER A 160 -7.32 -16.48 -23.75
N SER A 161 -6.87 -15.48 -24.51
CA SER A 161 -6.48 -14.18 -23.95
C SER A 161 -7.62 -13.51 -23.19
N ARG A 162 -8.86 -13.64 -23.68
CA ARG A 162 -10.08 -13.11 -23.03
C ARG A 162 -10.29 -13.66 -21.63
N TYR A 163 -10.07 -14.96 -21.44
CA TYR A 163 -10.15 -15.57 -20.11
C TYR A 163 -8.97 -15.14 -19.24
N GLN A 164 -7.74 -15.20 -19.76
CA GLN A 164 -6.53 -14.90 -18.98
C GLN A 164 -6.52 -13.45 -18.49
N GLU A 165 -6.80 -12.48 -19.36
CA GLU A 165 -6.88 -11.05 -19.01
C GLU A 165 -7.97 -10.78 -17.96
N ALA A 166 -9.13 -11.42 -18.09
CA ALA A 166 -10.21 -11.30 -17.11
C ALA A 166 -9.83 -11.92 -15.75
N ALA A 167 -9.25 -13.13 -15.76
CA ALA A 167 -8.83 -13.83 -14.56
C ALA A 167 -7.71 -13.09 -13.81
N ASP A 168 -6.72 -12.57 -14.54
CA ASP A 168 -5.61 -11.81 -13.97
C ASP A 168 -6.09 -10.47 -13.40
N SER A 169 -6.89 -9.71 -14.15
CA SER A 169 -7.44 -8.44 -13.64
C SER A 169 -8.37 -8.63 -12.43
N TRP A 170 -9.13 -9.72 -12.38
CA TRP A 170 -9.95 -10.04 -11.21
C TRP A 170 -9.09 -10.44 -9.99
N ARG A 171 -8.04 -11.23 -10.20
CA ARG A 171 -7.07 -11.57 -9.15
C ARG A 171 -6.41 -10.32 -8.57
N GLU A 172 -5.94 -9.41 -9.43
CA GLU A 172 -5.35 -8.14 -9.02
C GLU A 172 -6.34 -7.26 -8.25
N ALA A 173 -7.63 -7.27 -8.65
CA ALA A 173 -8.68 -6.55 -7.93
C ALA A 173 -8.91 -7.13 -6.52
N LEU A 174 -8.91 -8.46 -6.36
CA LEU A 174 -8.99 -9.11 -5.05
C LEU A 174 -7.77 -8.80 -4.18
N GLU A 175 -6.57 -8.84 -4.75
CA GLU A 175 -5.33 -8.45 -4.06
C GLU A 175 -5.41 -6.98 -3.59
N ALA A 176 -5.97 -6.08 -4.41
CA ALA A 176 -6.18 -4.68 -4.03
C ALA A 176 -7.19 -4.51 -2.89
N ILE A 177 -8.26 -5.31 -2.84
CA ILE A 177 -9.23 -5.31 -1.72
C ILE A 177 -8.55 -5.78 -0.44
N LEU A 178 -7.83 -6.89 -0.50
CA LEU A 178 -7.18 -7.51 0.65
C LEU A 178 -5.97 -6.70 1.16
N GLY A 179 -5.29 -5.99 0.26
CA GLY A 179 -4.17 -5.09 0.55
C GLY A 179 -4.57 -3.65 0.84
N ALA A 180 -5.88 -3.35 0.94
CA ALA A 180 -6.35 -2.01 1.25
C ALA A 180 -5.73 -1.51 2.59
N PRO A 181 -5.38 -0.21 2.71
CA PRO A 181 -4.62 0.31 3.83
C PRO A 181 -5.20 -0.09 5.19
N SER A 182 -4.36 -0.66 6.07
CA SER A 182 -4.75 -1.14 7.41
C SER A 182 -5.10 -0.03 8.40
N ARG A 183 -5.04 1.23 7.98
CA ARG A 183 -5.33 2.40 8.82
C ARG A 183 -6.84 2.63 8.88
N GLY A 184 -7.57 1.73 9.55
CA GLY A 184 -9.01 1.88 9.79
C GLY A 184 -9.86 0.71 9.27
N ARG A 185 -11.19 0.86 9.34
CA ARG A 185 -12.10 -0.11 8.73
C ARG A 185 -12.13 0.11 7.22
N CYS A 186 -12.05 -0.98 6.47
CA CYS A 186 -12.31 -0.99 5.03
C CYS A 186 -13.71 -1.56 4.82
N LEU A 187 -14.58 -0.81 4.15
CA LEU A 187 -15.94 -1.25 3.81
C LEU A 187 -16.02 -1.54 2.31
N VAL A 188 -16.41 -2.75 1.94
CA VAL A 188 -16.63 -3.15 0.55
C VAL A 188 -18.13 -3.23 0.27
N GLN A 189 -18.57 -2.48 -0.74
CA GLN A 189 -19.97 -2.38 -1.14
C GLN A 189 -20.13 -2.68 -2.64
N PRO A 190 -21.31 -3.14 -3.08
CA PRO A 190 -21.59 -3.26 -4.51
C PRO A 190 -21.72 -1.89 -5.17
N ASP A 191 -21.18 -1.77 -6.40
CA ASP A 191 -21.38 -0.62 -7.31
C ASP A 191 -22.01 -1.08 -8.65
N GLY A 192 -22.43 -2.33 -8.71
CA GLY A 192 -23.04 -2.93 -9.89
C GLY A 192 -23.00 -4.46 -9.85
N PRO A 193 -23.47 -5.12 -10.92
CA PRO A 193 -23.51 -6.58 -10.98
C PRO A 193 -22.11 -7.21 -10.98
N LEU A 194 -21.09 -6.48 -11.49
CA LEU A 194 -19.70 -6.92 -11.57
C LEU A 194 -18.72 -5.84 -11.06
N SER A 195 -19.21 -4.88 -10.28
CA SER A 195 -18.43 -3.73 -9.82
C SER A 195 -18.57 -3.52 -8.32
N LEU A 196 -17.50 -3.08 -7.67
CA LEU A 196 -17.42 -2.87 -6.23
C LEU A 196 -16.87 -1.48 -5.94
N VAL A 197 -17.24 -0.93 -4.79
CA VAL A 197 -16.59 0.25 -4.21
C VAL A 197 -16.01 -0.12 -2.85
N VAL A 198 -14.78 0.34 -2.59
CA VAL A 198 -14.04 0.13 -1.35
C VAL A 198 -13.84 1.49 -0.69
N SER A 199 -14.43 1.65 0.49
CA SER A 199 -14.27 2.84 1.32
C SER A 199 -13.30 2.54 2.46
N THR A 200 -12.41 3.49 2.77
CA THR A 200 -11.46 3.37 3.88
C THR A 200 -11.70 4.50 4.88
N ASP A 201 -11.79 4.18 6.16
CA ASP A 201 -11.87 5.21 7.20
C ASP A 201 -10.59 6.06 7.21
N GLY A 202 -10.70 7.35 6.85
CA GLY A 202 -9.56 8.29 6.94
C GLY A 202 -8.58 8.29 5.76
N GLY A 203 -8.93 7.65 4.63
CA GLY A 203 -8.13 7.64 3.40
C GLY A 203 -8.97 7.68 2.12
N PRO A 204 -8.34 7.84 0.94
CA PRO A 204 -9.04 7.71 -0.33
C PRO A 204 -9.47 6.26 -0.55
N GLY A 205 -10.77 6.06 -0.82
CA GLY A 205 -11.31 4.79 -1.30
C GLY A 205 -10.89 4.49 -2.74
N PHE A 206 -11.48 3.46 -3.32
CA PHE A 206 -11.34 3.15 -4.74
C PHE A 206 -12.53 2.34 -5.24
N ALA A 207 -12.82 2.43 -6.52
CA ALA A 207 -13.78 1.56 -7.20
C ALA A 207 -13.05 0.47 -8.00
N ILE A 208 -13.68 -0.69 -8.10
CA ILE A 208 -13.31 -1.78 -9.00
C ILE A 208 -14.45 -1.92 -9.98
N THR A 209 -14.22 -1.51 -11.22
CA THR A 209 -15.27 -1.45 -12.26
C THR A 209 -14.99 -2.47 -13.34
N PHE A 210 -15.97 -3.30 -13.67
CA PHE A 210 -15.88 -4.15 -14.85
C PHE A 210 -16.02 -3.32 -16.12
N CYS A 211 -14.97 -3.30 -16.93
CA CYS A 211 -14.92 -2.65 -18.24
C CYS A 211 -15.10 -3.71 -19.34
N GLY A 212 -16.36 -3.95 -19.72
CA GLY A 212 -16.70 -4.86 -20.80
C GLY A 212 -16.21 -4.38 -22.17
N GLU A 213 -15.63 -5.28 -22.95
CA GLU A 213 -15.24 -5.05 -24.33
C GLU A 213 -16.50 -4.84 -25.18
N PRO A 214 -16.63 -3.75 -25.96
CA PRO A 214 -17.81 -3.54 -26.79
C PRO A 214 -17.79 -4.47 -28.01
N HIS A 215 -18.95 -4.97 -28.44
CA HIS A 215 -19.05 -5.72 -29.70
C HIS A 215 -18.60 -4.87 -30.90
N ARG A 216 -17.40 -5.10 -31.41
CA ARG A 216 -16.96 -4.64 -32.73
C ARG A 216 -17.26 -5.66 -33.81
N CYS A 217 -17.32 -5.18 -35.05
CA CYS A 217 -17.36 -6.02 -36.22
C CYS A 217 -16.09 -6.89 -36.33
N ALA A 218 -16.26 -8.14 -36.76
CA ALA A 218 -15.17 -9.09 -36.95
C ALA A 218 -14.42 -8.88 -38.28
N LEU A 219 -14.97 -8.09 -39.21
CA LEU A 219 -14.31 -7.80 -40.48
C LEU A 219 -13.15 -6.82 -40.26
N ASP A 220 -11.95 -7.20 -40.70
CA ASP A 220 -10.77 -6.34 -40.64
C ASP A 220 -11.00 -5.03 -41.40
N GLY A 221 -10.62 -3.91 -40.76
CA GLY A 221 -10.83 -2.56 -41.29
C GLY A 221 -12.23 -1.98 -41.06
N CYS A 222 -13.19 -2.78 -40.60
CA CYS A 222 -14.52 -2.29 -40.23
C CYS A 222 -14.54 -1.78 -38.78
N HIS A 223 -14.73 -0.48 -38.59
CA HIS A 223 -14.81 0.15 -37.27
C HIS A 223 -16.24 0.26 -36.72
N ALA A 224 -17.15 -0.58 -37.21
CA ALA A 224 -18.49 -0.67 -36.68
C ALA A 224 -18.48 -1.29 -35.28
N VAL A 225 -19.16 -0.63 -34.34
CA VAL A 225 -19.38 -1.08 -32.96
C VAL A 225 -20.88 -1.12 -32.70
N ARG A 226 -21.35 -2.15 -32.00
CA ARG A 226 -22.76 -2.25 -31.61
C ARG A 226 -23.08 -1.16 -30.59
N ASP A 227 -24.21 -0.48 -30.81
CA ASP A 227 -24.79 0.39 -29.81
C ASP A 227 -25.33 -0.45 -28.65
N ALA A 228 -24.70 -0.33 -27.48
CA ALA A 228 -25.12 -1.00 -26.25
C ALA A 228 -26.54 -0.60 -25.78
N ARG A 229 -27.09 0.51 -26.30
CA ARG A 229 -28.45 0.99 -25.99
C ARG A 229 -29.49 0.51 -26.97
N ALA A 230 -29.07 -0.07 -28.11
CA ALA A 230 -30.01 -0.66 -29.04
C ALA A 230 -30.60 -1.94 -28.41
N GLY A 231 -31.91 -2.12 -28.55
CA GLY A 231 -32.63 -3.25 -27.97
C GLY A 231 -32.26 -4.60 -28.62
N ALA A 232 -33.27 -5.41 -28.94
CA ALA A 232 -33.04 -6.75 -29.46
C ALA A 232 -32.32 -6.76 -30.82
N GLU A 233 -32.50 -5.73 -31.65
CA GLU A 233 -31.83 -5.62 -32.94
C GLU A 233 -30.46 -4.92 -32.81
N PRO A 234 -29.37 -5.52 -33.32
CA PRO A 234 -28.05 -4.93 -33.22
C PRO A 234 -27.95 -3.72 -34.16
N VAL A 235 -27.98 -2.53 -33.59
CA VAL A 235 -27.68 -1.29 -34.32
C VAL A 235 -26.16 -1.08 -34.28
N TRP A 236 -25.54 -1.04 -35.46
CA TRP A 236 -24.12 -0.77 -35.63
C TRP A 236 -23.86 0.71 -35.86
N ARG A 237 -22.83 1.25 -35.22
CA ARG A 237 -22.44 2.66 -35.35
C ARG A 237 -20.93 2.78 -35.53
N PRO A 238 -20.45 3.85 -36.18
CA PRO A 238 -19.03 4.16 -36.21
C PRO A 238 -18.50 4.30 -34.79
N ARG A 239 -17.36 3.65 -34.47
CA ARG A 239 -16.71 3.75 -33.16
C ARG A 239 -16.40 5.21 -32.76
N MET A 240 -16.10 6.03 -33.75
CA MET A 240 -15.80 7.45 -33.62
C MET A 240 -16.21 8.17 -34.91
N SER A 241 -16.36 9.49 -34.83
CA SER A 241 -16.67 10.30 -36.02
C SER A 241 -15.62 10.10 -37.10
N GLY A 242 -16.06 9.81 -38.33
CA GLY A 242 -15.18 9.57 -39.48
C GLY A 242 -14.53 8.17 -39.53
N ALA A 243 -14.82 7.26 -38.60
CA ALA A 243 -14.33 5.90 -38.68
C ALA A 243 -14.95 5.13 -39.86
N ALA A 244 -14.13 4.39 -40.60
CA ALA A 244 -14.61 3.60 -41.74
C ALA A 244 -15.57 2.51 -41.26
N VAL A 245 -16.80 2.55 -41.77
CA VAL A 245 -17.80 1.49 -41.62
C VAL A 245 -18.10 0.96 -43.00
N HIS A 246 -17.79 -0.31 -43.23
CA HIS A 246 -18.03 -0.96 -44.50
C HIS A 246 -19.49 -1.39 -44.60
N ASP A 247 -20.09 -1.28 -45.78
CA ASP A 247 -21.46 -1.71 -46.05
C ASP A 247 -21.50 -3.22 -46.26
N HIS A 248 -21.82 -3.97 -45.19
CA HIS A 248 -21.95 -5.42 -45.21
C HIS A 248 -22.74 -5.92 -44.00
N ASP A 249 -23.12 -7.20 -44.02
CA ASP A 249 -23.70 -7.87 -42.85
C ASP A 249 -22.64 -7.98 -41.74
N HIS A 250 -22.80 -7.18 -40.70
CA HIS A 250 -21.85 -7.13 -39.59
C HIS A 250 -22.00 -8.35 -38.66
N VAL A 251 -20.90 -9.09 -38.51
CA VAL A 251 -20.77 -10.18 -37.53
C VAL A 251 -19.95 -9.70 -36.34
N PRO A 252 -20.36 -9.93 -35.09
CA PRO A 252 -19.59 -9.49 -33.94
C PRO A 252 -18.35 -10.37 -33.74
N HIS A 253 -17.25 -9.75 -33.29
CA HIS A 253 -16.00 -10.45 -32.96
C HIS A 253 -16.08 -11.40 -31.75
N TYR A 254 -17.22 -11.44 -31.05
CA TYR A 254 -17.64 -12.49 -30.13
C TYR A 254 -19.18 -12.59 -30.08
N PRO A 255 -19.76 -13.77 -29.75
CA PRO A 255 -21.20 -14.02 -29.82
C PRO A 255 -22.03 -13.07 -28.94
N PHE A 256 -23.23 -12.68 -29.39
CA PHE A 256 -24.14 -11.80 -28.62
C PHE A 256 -24.78 -12.48 -27.41
N ASP A 257 -24.87 -13.80 -27.45
CA ASP A 257 -25.46 -14.68 -26.44
C ASP A 257 -24.41 -15.27 -25.49
N GLY A 258 -23.12 -14.94 -25.68
CA GLY A 258 -22.01 -15.36 -24.82
C GLY A 258 -21.71 -14.36 -23.70
N PRO A 259 -20.93 -14.79 -22.68
CA PRO A 259 -20.47 -13.89 -21.62
C PRO A 259 -19.59 -12.78 -22.21
N GLN A 260 -19.85 -11.53 -21.81
CA GLN A 260 -19.12 -10.38 -22.33
C GLN A 260 -17.65 -10.41 -21.87
N PRO A 261 -16.65 -10.42 -22.78
CA PRO A 261 -15.24 -10.25 -22.41
C PRO A 261 -15.00 -8.86 -21.80
N GLY A 262 -13.98 -8.73 -20.97
CA GLY A 262 -13.63 -7.46 -20.33
C GLY A 262 -12.67 -7.68 -19.18
N VAL A 263 -12.31 -6.59 -18.51
CA VAL A 263 -11.36 -6.59 -17.39
C VAL A 263 -11.88 -5.75 -16.24
N TRP A 264 -11.43 -6.03 -15.02
CA TRP A 264 -11.67 -5.18 -13.88
C TRP A 264 -10.60 -4.10 -13.77
N VAL A 265 -11.02 -2.85 -13.66
CA VAL A 265 -10.12 -1.69 -13.54
C VAL A 265 -10.33 -1.03 -12.20
N LYS A 266 -9.21 -0.76 -11.51
CA LYS A 266 -9.20 0.02 -10.28
C LYS A 266 -9.22 1.52 -10.60
N HIS A 267 -10.18 2.24 -10.05
CA HIS A 267 -10.29 3.69 -10.13
C HIS A 267 -10.14 4.31 -8.73
N PRO A 268 -9.41 5.43 -8.59
CA PRO A 268 -9.36 6.18 -7.33
C PRO A 268 -10.72 6.80 -6.96
#